data_AF-A0A6A6ANK4-F1
#
_entry.id   AF-A0A6A6ANK4-F1
#
_cell.length_a   1.000
_cell.length_b   1.000
_cell.length_c   1.000
_cell.angle_alpha   90.00
_cell.angle_beta   90.00
_cell.angle_gamma   90.00
#
_symmetry.space_group_name_H-M   'P 1'
#
loop_
_entity.id
_entity.type
_entity.pdbx_description
1 polymer ?
#
loop_
_entity_poly.entity_id
_entity_poly.type
_entity_poly.pdbx_seq_one_letter_code
_entity_poly.pdbx_strand_id
1 'polypeptide(L)'
;MRRTPLSWAARYGHEGTVKLLLESRKVDVNSKDRDGGTPLWWATRYGHEGVVQALLGTGKVQADSKDQDGLTPLSQAVKNRHNVVAELLRDHISKDRSRSILGRLIKSTIG
;
A
#
# COMPACT_ATOMS: atom_id res chain seq x y z
N MET A 1 -6.56 12.43 13.66
CA MET A 1 -5.48 11.79 12.85
C MET A 1 -4.61 12.86 12.20
N ARG A 2 -3.32 12.61 11.97
CA ARG A 2 -2.34 13.55 11.40
C ARG A 2 -1.50 12.82 10.35
N ARG A 3 -1.17 13.50 9.24
CA ARG A 3 -0.29 12.96 8.20
C ARG A 3 1.12 12.68 8.75
N THR A 4 1.66 11.50 8.49
CA THR A 4 2.98 11.04 8.96
C THR A 4 4.10 11.49 8.01
N PRO A 5 5.38 11.51 8.44
CA PRO A 5 6.51 11.73 7.54
C PRO A 5 6.50 10.77 6.34
N LEU A 6 6.17 9.49 6.58
CA LEU A 6 6.06 8.48 5.52
C LEU A 6 4.96 8.85 4.51
N SER A 7 3.81 9.33 4.97
CA SER A 7 2.73 9.75 4.08
C SER A 7 3.08 10.99 3.26
N TRP A 8 3.84 11.95 3.81
CA TRP A 8 4.34 13.08 3.06
C TRP A 8 5.37 12.68 1.99
N ALA A 9 6.36 11.87 2.37
CA ALA A 9 7.37 11.36 1.44
C ALA A 9 6.71 10.56 0.30
N ALA A 10 5.70 9.75 0.63
CA ALA A 10 4.96 8.97 -0.34
C ALA A 10 4.14 9.84 -1.31
N ARG A 11 3.47 10.88 -0.82
CA ARG A 11 2.71 11.83 -1.63
C ARG A 11 3.57 12.54 -2.68
N TYR A 12 4.81 12.88 -2.33
CA TYR A 12 5.73 13.62 -3.20
C TYR A 12 6.74 12.75 -3.94
N GLY A 13 6.64 11.41 -3.85
CA GLY A 13 7.50 10.52 -4.63
C GLY A 13 8.95 10.44 -4.12
N HIS A 14 9.23 10.81 -2.86
CA HIS A 14 10.57 10.80 -2.29
C HIS A 14 11.00 9.38 -1.92
N GLU A 15 11.31 8.55 -2.92
CA GLU A 15 11.60 7.12 -2.76
C GLU A 15 12.74 6.84 -1.76
N GLY A 16 13.85 7.59 -1.84
CA GLY A 16 14.96 7.43 -0.89
C GLY A 16 14.54 7.70 0.56
N THR A 17 13.76 8.77 0.79
CA THR A 17 13.20 9.08 2.11
C THR A 17 12.22 8.01 2.59
N VAL A 18 11.39 7.47 1.68
CA VAL A 18 10.48 6.35 2.00
C VAL A 18 11.27 5.14 2.47
N LYS A 19 12.31 4.72 1.74
CA LYS A 19 13.16 3.58 2.12
C LYS A 19 13.80 3.78 3.49
N LEU A 20 14.41 4.95 3.73
CA LEU A 20 14.99 5.29 5.03
C LEU A 20 13.97 5.26 6.18
N LEU A 21 12.75 5.75 5.94
CA LEU A 21 11.70 5.70 6.96
C LEU A 21 11.24 4.26 7.23
N LEU A 22 11.16 3.41 6.21
CA LEU A 22 10.75 2.00 6.34
C LEU A 22 11.76 1.14 7.11
N GLU A 23 13.03 1.52 7.15
CA GLU A 23 14.07 0.87 7.97
C GLU A 23 13.85 1.11 9.48
N SER A 24 13.10 2.14 9.86
CA SER A 24 12.78 2.44 11.26
C SER A 24 11.70 1.53 11.81
N ARG A 25 11.98 0.81 12.90
CA ARG A 25 11.07 -0.15 13.55
C ARG A 25 9.74 0.43 14.05
N LYS A 26 9.59 1.76 14.13
CA LYS A 26 8.43 2.43 14.73
C LYS A 26 7.43 2.98 13.71
N VAL A 27 7.67 2.80 12.41
CA VAL A 27 6.79 3.38 11.38
C VAL A 27 5.58 2.49 11.14
N ASP A 28 4.38 3.04 11.38
CA ASP A 28 3.13 2.44 10.92
C ASP A 28 2.91 2.77 9.43
N VAL A 29 3.12 1.77 8.58
CA VAL A 29 2.98 1.86 7.12
C VAL A 29 1.53 2.00 6.65
N ASN A 30 0.56 1.70 7.52
CA ASN A 30 -0.88 1.75 7.22
C ASN A 30 -1.58 2.95 7.89
N SER A 31 -0.82 3.84 8.55
CA SER A 31 -1.39 5.00 9.23
C SER A 31 -2.21 5.87 8.27
N LYS A 32 -3.49 6.07 8.59
CA LYS A 32 -4.38 6.97 7.84
C LYS A 32 -4.23 8.41 8.29
N ASP A 33 -4.26 9.34 7.35
CA ASP A 33 -4.39 10.76 7.64
C ASP A 33 -5.85 11.19 7.79
N ARG A 34 -6.10 12.51 7.81
CA ARG A 34 -7.46 13.07 7.99
C ARG A 34 -8.37 12.83 6.80
N ASP A 35 -7.83 12.46 5.65
CA ASP A 35 -8.59 12.16 4.43
C ASP A 35 -8.83 10.64 4.30
N GLY A 36 -8.41 9.86 5.31
CA GLY A 36 -8.42 8.39 5.28
C GLY A 36 -7.31 7.78 4.42
N GLY A 37 -6.44 8.60 3.82
CA GLY A 37 -5.37 8.15 2.94
C GLY A 37 -4.21 7.53 3.71
N THR A 38 -3.77 6.34 3.30
CA THR A 38 -2.51 5.72 3.74
C THR A 38 -1.33 6.23 2.91
N PRO A 39 -0.07 6.02 3.33
CA PRO A 39 1.09 6.29 2.48
C PRO A 39 0.98 5.65 1.08
N LEU A 40 0.50 4.40 1.00
CA LEU A 40 0.30 3.73 -0.28
C LEU A 40 -0.73 4.46 -1.14
N TRP A 41 -1.88 4.85 -0.56
CA TRP A 41 -2.91 5.57 -1.28
C TRP A 41 -2.38 6.87 -1.90
N TRP A 42 -1.57 7.62 -1.14
CA TRP A 42 -0.97 8.86 -1.64
C TRP A 42 0.05 8.62 -2.76
N ALA A 43 0.92 7.62 -2.63
CA ALA A 43 1.85 7.25 -3.69
C ALA A 43 1.10 6.84 -4.97
N THR A 44 0.04 6.06 -4.80
CA THR A 44 -0.79 5.59 -5.92
C THR A 44 -1.56 6.71 -6.59
N ARG A 45 -2.16 7.64 -5.84
CA ARG A 45 -2.88 8.78 -6.41
C ARG A 45 -2.03 9.58 -7.38
N TYR A 46 -0.75 9.74 -7.07
CA TYR A 46 0.19 10.52 -7.86
C TYR A 46 1.10 9.69 -8.78
N GLY A 47 0.92 8.38 -8.84
CA GLY A 47 1.64 7.52 -9.80
C GLY A 47 3.11 7.23 -9.44
N HIS A 48 3.48 7.33 -8.17
CA HIS A 48 4.88 7.17 -7.74
C HIS A 48 5.29 5.69 -7.66
N GLU A 49 5.64 5.11 -8.80
CA GLU A 49 5.94 3.67 -8.96
C GLU A 49 6.98 3.14 -7.97
N GLY A 50 8.14 3.79 -7.86
CA GLY A 50 9.22 3.35 -6.97
C GLY A 50 8.82 3.37 -5.49
N VAL A 51 8.02 4.36 -5.09
CA VAL A 51 7.44 4.42 -3.73
C VAL A 51 6.43 3.28 -3.53
N VAL A 52 5.56 3.01 -4.51
CA VAL A 52 4.58 1.92 -4.43
C VAL A 52 5.30 0.58 -4.26
N GLN A 53 6.34 0.33 -5.07
CA GLN A 53 7.16 -0.89 -4.93
C GLN A 53 7.81 -1.00 -3.55
N ALA A 54 8.41 0.09 -3.04
CA ALA A 54 9.03 0.09 -1.72
C ALA A 54 8.03 -0.23 -0.61
N LEU A 55 6.83 0.36 -0.65
CA LEU A 55 5.77 0.11 0.34
C LEU A 55 5.25 -1.32 0.27
N LEU A 56 4.91 -1.82 -0.93
CA LEU A 56 4.42 -3.20 -1.12
C LEU A 56 5.48 -4.24 -0.74
N GLY A 57 6.76 -3.95 -0.99
CA GLY A 57 7.89 -4.81 -0.65
C GLY A 57 8.05 -5.08 0.85
N THR A 58 7.44 -4.27 1.71
CA THR A 58 7.44 -4.51 3.18
C THR A 58 6.65 -5.75 3.59
N GLY A 59 5.69 -6.19 2.77
CA GLY A 59 4.75 -7.26 3.10
C GLY A 59 3.78 -6.94 4.25
N LYS A 60 3.78 -5.71 4.78
CA LYS A 60 2.95 -5.27 5.92
C LYS A 60 1.81 -4.35 5.52
N VAL A 61 1.78 -3.92 4.26
CA VAL A 61 0.82 -2.94 3.75
C VAL A 61 -0.53 -3.57 3.47
N GLN A 62 -1.60 -2.92 3.91
CA GLN A 62 -2.98 -3.23 3.55
C GLN A 62 -3.30 -2.58 2.21
N ALA A 63 -3.02 -3.29 1.11
CA ALA A 63 -3.07 -2.75 -0.25
C ALA A 63 -4.49 -2.39 -0.73
N ASP A 64 -5.52 -2.89 -0.07
CA ASP A 64 -6.94 -2.68 -0.35
C ASP A 64 -7.61 -1.66 0.59
N SER A 65 -6.82 -1.01 1.47
CA SER A 65 -7.36 -0.04 2.44
C SER A 65 -8.02 1.15 1.76
N LYS A 66 -9.29 1.40 2.10
CA LYS A 66 -10.09 2.49 1.51
C LYS A 66 -9.81 3.84 2.17
N ASP A 67 -9.87 4.91 1.39
CA ASP A 67 -9.96 6.28 1.90
C ASP A 67 -11.36 6.61 2.44
N GLN A 68 -11.63 7.88 2.76
CA GLN A 68 -12.94 8.34 3.24
C GLN A 68 -14.05 8.25 2.19
N ASP A 69 -13.70 8.33 0.91
CA ASP A 69 -14.64 8.21 -0.21
C ASP A 69 -14.90 6.75 -0.60
N GLY A 70 -14.28 5.80 0.11
CA GLY A 70 -14.41 4.37 -0.15
C GLY A 70 -13.55 3.85 -1.31
N LEU A 71 -12.64 4.67 -1.85
CA LEU A 71 -11.76 4.33 -2.95
C LEU A 71 -10.55 3.53 -2.45
N THR A 72 -10.27 2.43 -3.13
CA THR A 72 -9.03 1.66 -2.92
C THR A 72 -7.89 2.27 -3.73
N PRO A 73 -6.62 2.02 -3.35
CA PRO A 73 -5.47 2.42 -4.16
C PRO A 73 -5.60 1.96 -5.61
N LEU A 74 -6.03 0.71 -5.85
CA LEU A 74 -6.21 0.19 -7.22
C LEU A 74 -7.24 1.00 -8.02
N SER A 75 -8.40 1.29 -7.43
CA SER A 75 -9.43 2.11 -8.11
C SER A 75 -8.92 3.51 -8.43
N GLN A 76 -8.12 4.10 -7.53
CA GLN A 76 -7.53 5.41 -7.71
C GLN A 76 -6.44 5.43 -8.80
N ALA A 77 -5.62 4.37 -8.88
CA ALA A 77 -4.61 4.20 -9.93
C ALA A 77 -5.26 4.15 -11.32
N VAL A 78 -6.32 3.34 -11.46
CA VAL A 78 -7.06 3.18 -12.72
C VAL A 78 -7.75 4.49 -13.12
N LYS A 79 -8.42 5.17 -12.17
CA LYS A 79 -9.07 6.47 -12.42
C LYS A 79 -8.10 7.52 -12.96
N ASN A 80 -6.87 7.53 -12.46
CA ASN A 80 -5.82 8.48 -12.86
C ASN A 80 -4.94 7.96 -14.01
N ARG A 81 -5.22 6.78 -14.58
CA ARG A 81 -4.47 6.15 -15.68
C ARG A 81 -3.01 5.81 -15.34
N HIS A 82 -2.72 5.52 -14.07
CA HIS A 82 -1.41 5.05 -13.61
C HIS A 82 -1.30 3.54 -13.82
N ASN A 83 -1.15 3.11 -15.08
CA ASN A 83 -1.25 1.70 -15.48
C ASN A 83 -0.24 0.79 -14.78
N VAL A 84 1.03 1.19 -14.71
CA VAL A 84 2.09 0.41 -14.03
C VAL A 84 1.77 0.23 -12.55
N VAL A 85 1.34 1.30 -11.88
CA VAL A 85 0.92 1.23 -10.47
C VAL A 85 -0.30 0.31 -10.30
N ALA A 86 -1.27 0.36 -11.21
CA ALA A 86 -2.44 -0.52 -11.17
C ALA A 86 -2.04 -2.00 -11.33
N GLU A 87 -1.07 -2.30 -12.19
CA GLU A 87 -0.52 -3.66 -12.36
C GLU A 87 0.22 -4.12 -11.10
N LEU A 88 1.11 -3.30 -10.54
CA LEU A 88 1.81 -3.61 -9.28
C LEU A 88 0.84 -3.96 -8.15
N LEU A 89 -0.25 -3.20 -8.02
CA LEU A 89 -1.29 -3.45 -7.01
C LEU A 89 -2.08 -4.73 -7.30
N ARG A 90 -2.48 -4.97 -8.55
CA ARG A 90 -3.21 -6.18 -8.95
C ARG A 90 -2.40 -7.44 -8.66
N ASP A 91 -1.11 -7.41 -8.99
CA ASP A 91 -0.18 -8.51 -8.74
C ASP A 91 0.04 -8.76 -7.25
N HIS A 92 0.16 -7.70 -6.45
CA HIS A 92 0.33 -7.85 -5.01
C HIS A 92 -0.92 -8.44 -4.35
N ILE A 93 -2.11 -7.92 -4.70
CA ILE A 93 -3.38 -8.38 -4.13
C ILE A 93 -3.68 -9.83 -4.51
N SER A 94 -3.39 -10.24 -5.75
CA SER A 94 -3.57 -11.64 -6.17
C SER A 94 -2.66 -12.60 -5.39
N LYS A 95 -1.39 -12.23 -5.19
CA LYS A 95 -0.43 -13.01 -4.40
C LYS A 95 -0.84 -13.12 -2.93
N ASP A 96 -1.31 -12.04 -2.33
CA ASP A 96 -1.75 -12.03 -0.93
C ASP A 96 -2.98 -12.93 -0.70
N ARG A 97 -3.96 -12.87 -1.61
CA ARG A 97 -5.14 -13.75 -1.57
C ARG A 97 -4.75 -15.23 -1.67
N SER A 98 -3.85 -15.59 -2.58
CA SER A 98 -3.38 -16.97 -2.72
C SER A 98 -2.70 -17.48 -1.44
N ARG A 99 -1.88 -16.65 -0.78
CA ARG A 99 -1.27 -16.99 0.52
C ARG A 99 -2.32 -17.18 1.62
N SER A 100 -3.34 -16.33 1.67
CA SER A 100 -4.44 -16.43 2.64
C SER A 100 -5.25 -17.72 2.49
N ILE A 101 -5.49 -18.18 1.25
CA ILE A 101 -6.20 -19.43 0.95
C ILE A 101 -5.36 -20.64 1.38
N LEU A 102 -4.08 -20.68 1.00
CA LEU A 102 -3.17 -21.76 1.40
C LEU A 102 -3.06 -21.88 2.92
N GLY A 103 -2.95 -20.76 3.63
CA GLY A 103 -2.91 -20.74 5.10
C GLY A 103 -4.17 -21.32 5.76
N ARG A 104 -5.35 -21.13 5.14
CA ARG A 104 -6.62 -21.72 5.63
C ARG A 104 -6.68 -23.23 5.39
N LEU A 105 -6.29 -23.70 4.20
CA LEU A 105 -6.28 -25.13 3.84
C LEU A 105 -5.34 -25.96 4.72
N ILE A 106 -4.18 -25.40 5.06
CA ILE A 106 -3.22 -26.06 5.96
C ILE A 106 -3.82 -26.21 7.35
N LYS A 107 -4.45 -25.16 7.90
CA LYS A 107 -5.07 -25.22 9.24
C LYS A 107 -6.25 -26.19 9.32
N SER A 108 -7.04 -26.36 8.24
CA SER A 108 -8.17 -27.28 8.22
C SER A 108 -7.79 -28.75 8.04
N THR A 109 -6.58 -29.04 7.56
CA THR A 109 -6.12 -30.41 7.29
C THR A 109 -5.33 -31.01 8.46
N ILE A 110 -4.80 -30.17 9.36
CA ILE A 110 -3.94 -30.58 10.49
C ILE A 110 -4.65 -30.37 11.85
N GLY A 111 -5.96 -30.06 11.85
CA GLY A 111 -6.80 -29.95 13.05
C GLY A 111 -7.88 -31.00 13.04
#